data_AF-A0A7W0I2L2-F1
#
_entry.id   AF-A0A7W0I2L2-F1
#
_cell.length_a   1.000
_cell.length_b   1.000
_cell.length_c   1.000
_cell.angle_alpha   90.00
_cell.angle_beta   90.00
_cell.angle_gamma   90.00
#
_symmetry.space_group_name_H-M   'P 1'
#
loop_
_entity.id
_entity.type
_entity.pdbx_description
1 polymer ?
#
loop_
_entity_poly.entity_id
_entity_poly.type
_entity_poly.pdbx_seq_one_letter_code
_entity_poly.pdbx_strand_id
1 'polypeptide(L)' 'MALLPFILLAVAAIVLIEVPRMRRKRLKKELWSFSVLLVLGTALCVAKALGSHLQSPLVYISYVFKPMGELLQKMMS' A
#
# COMPACT_ATOMS: atom_id res chain seq x y z
N MET A 1 13.50 -6.63 -3.97
CA MET A 1 13.12 -7.11 -5.32
C MET A 1 12.03 -8.18 -5.35
N ALA A 2 11.96 -9.14 -4.40
CA ALA A 2 11.07 -10.31 -4.50
C ALA A 2 9.53 -10.07 -4.39
N LEU A 3 9.08 -8.88 -3.96
CA LEU A 3 7.65 -8.61 -3.71
C LEU A 3 6.89 -8.08 -4.94
N LEU A 4 7.59 -7.51 -5.93
CA LEU A 4 7.00 -7.00 -7.16
C LEU A 4 6.19 -8.05 -7.96
N PRO A 5 6.68 -9.28 -8.18
CA PRO A 5 5.93 -10.28 -8.95
C PRO A 5 4.64 -10.70 -8.24
N PHE A 6 4.64 -10.77 -6.91
CA PHE A 6 3.44 -11.08 -6.12
C PHE A 6 2.37 -9.99 -6.25
N ILE A 7 2.78 -8.71 -6.21
CA ILE A 7 1.87 -7.57 -6.36
C ILE A 7 1.24 -7.60 -7.77
N LEU A 8 2.05 -7.80 -8.81
CA LEU A 8 1.57 -7.90 -10.19
C LEU A 8 0.60 -9.08 -10.38
N LEU A 9 0.90 -10.23 -9.79
CA LEU A 9 0.04 -11.42 -9.88
C LEU A 9 -1.31 -11.20 -9.19
N ALA A 10 -1.30 -10.58 -8.00
CA ALA A 10 -2.52 -10.23 -7.28
C ALA A 10 -3.38 -9.23 -8.07
N VAL A 11 -2.77 -8.17 -8.60
CA VAL A 11 -3.47 -7.18 -9.44
C VAL A 11 -4.05 -7.84 -10.70
N ALA A 12 -3.31 -8.74 -11.35
CA ALA A 12 -3.79 -9.46 -12.53
C ALA A 12 -4.99 -10.36 -12.20
N ALA A 13 -4.96 -11.09 -11.08
CA ALA A 13 -6.06 -11.94 -10.64
C ALA A 13 -7.32 -11.11 -10.32
N ILE A 14 -7.15 -9.99 -9.62
CA ILE A 14 -8.20 -9.03 -9.29
C ILE A 14 -8.87 -8.51 -10.58
N VAL A 15 -8.07 -8.03 -11.55
CA VAL A 15 -8.57 -7.54 -12.85
C VAL A 15 -9.32 -8.64 -13.61
N LEU A 16 -8.80 -9.86 -13.64
CA LEU A 16 -9.42 -11.00 -14.32
C LEU A 16 -10.77 -11.39 -13.73
N ILE A 17 -11.00 -11.18 -12.44
CA ILE A 17 -12.28 -11.51 -11.79
C ILE A 17 -13.25 -10.32 -11.90
N GLU A 18 -12.81 -9.11 -11.58
CA GLU A 18 -13.68 -7.95 -11.45
C GLU A 18 -14.08 -7.31 -12.78
N VAL A 19 -13.17 -7.25 -13.76
CA VAL A 19 -13.47 -6.66 -15.08
C VAL A 19 -14.58 -7.41 -15.82
N PRO A 20 -14.54 -8.76 -15.99
CA PRO A 20 -15.64 -9.46 -16.67
C PRO A 20 -16.93 -9.44 -15.84
N ARG A 21 -16.83 -9.47 -14.51
CA ARG A 21 -17.99 -9.37 -13.61
C ARG A 21 -18.72 -8.03 -13.76
N MET A 22 -17.98 -6.92 -13.81
CA MET A 22 -18.54 -5.57 -13.99
C MET A 22 -19.02 -5.32 -15.43
N ARG A 23 -18.30 -5.85 -16.45
CA ARG A 23 -18.74 -5.84 -17.86
C ARG A 23 -20.07 -6.55 -18.04
N ARG A 24 -20.27 -7.73 -17.42
CA ARG A 24 -21.54 -8.47 -17.48
C ARG A 24 -22.70 -7.67 -16.88
N LYS A 25 -22.46 -6.92 -15.80
CA LYS A 25 -23.48 -6.09 -15.12
C LYS A 25 -23.68 -4.70 -15.77
N ARG A 26 -23.00 -4.37 -16.87
CA ARG A 26 -22.97 -3.02 -17.51
C ARG A 26 -22.63 -1.86 -16.55
N LEU A 27 -21.93 -2.13 -15.45
CA LEU A 27 -21.60 -1.14 -14.42
C LEU A 27 -20.37 -0.32 -14.84
N LYS A 28 -20.53 0.53 -15.85
CA LYS A 28 -19.43 1.37 -16.38
C LYS A 28 -18.88 2.35 -15.33
N LYS A 29 -19.73 2.89 -14.45
CA LYS A 29 -19.32 3.79 -13.36
C LYS A 29 -18.50 3.07 -12.30
N GLU A 30 -18.90 1.88 -11.89
CA GLU A 30 -18.14 1.10 -10.91
C GLU A 30 -16.81 0.61 -11.46
N LEU A 31 -16.77 0.22 -12.73
CA LEU A 31 -15.52 -0.16 -13.40
C LEU A 31 -14.50 0.98 -13.36
N TRP A 32 -14.98 2.23 -13.50
CA TRP A 32 -14.12 3.41 -13.44
C TRP A 32 -13.59 3.67 -12.03
N SER A 33 -14.46 3.68 -11.00
CA SER A 33 -14.02 3.81 -9.60
C SER A 33 -13.05 2.69 -9.20
N PHE A 34 -13.34 1.47 -9.60
CA PHE A 34 -12.49 0.31 -9.36
C PHE A 34 -11.13 0.46 -10.02
N SER A 35 -11.09 0.85 -11.29
CA SER A 35 -9.83 1.04 -12.01
C SER A 35 -8.99 2.15 -11.39
N VAL A 36 -9.61 3.26 -10.96
CA VAL A 36 -8.89 4.35 -10.28
C VAL A 36 -8.30 3.87 -8.95
N LEU A 37 -9.09 3.14 -8.16
CA LEU A 37 -8.66 2.61 -6.87
C LEU A 37 -7.54 1.57 -7.02
N LEU A 38 -7.64 0.71 -8.05
CA LEU A 38 -6.65 -0.29 -8.38
C LEU A 38 -5.33 0.33 -8.83
N VAL A 39 -5.38 1.36 -9.68
CA VAL A 39 -4.20 2.11 -10.11
C VAL A 39 -3.54 2.80 -8.91
N LEU A 40 -4.33 3.44 -8.03
CA LEU A 40 -3.82 4.07 -6.81
C LEU A 40 -3.15 3.04 -5.88
N GLY A 41 -3.80 1.91 -5.61
CA GLY A 41 -3.25 0.85 -4.77
C GLY A 41 -1.97 0.25 -5.37
N THR A 42 -1.95 0.02 -6.68
CA THR A 42 -0.78 -0.51 -7.38
C THR A 42 0.37 0.51 -7.35
N ALA A 43 0.09 1.79 -7.59
CA ALA A 43 1.09 2.86 -7.49
C ALA A 43 1.68 2.96 -6.08
N LEU A 44 0.86 2.86 -5.02
CA LEU A 44 1.32 2.81 -3.63
C LEU A 44 2.21 1.58 -3.37
N CYS A 45 1.80 0.40 -3.82
CA CYS A 45 2.57 -0.84 -3.67
C CYS A 45 3.90 -0.78 -4.43
N VAL A 46 3.91 -0.23 -5.64
CA VAL A 46 5.09 -0.05 -6.48
C VAL A 46 6.02 0.99 -5.85
N ALA A 47 5.51 2.12 -5.37
CA ALA A 47 6.29 3.12 -4.63
C ALA A 47 6.96 2.50 -3.41
N LYS A 48 6.20 1.75 -2.60
CA LYS A 48 6.70 0.99 -1.44
C LYS A 48 7.78 -0.04 -1.83
N ALA A 49 7.66 -0.67 -3.00
CA ALA A 49 8.60 -1.70 -3.48
C ALA A 49 9.88 -1.12 -4.13
N LEU A 50 9.82 0.08 -4.72
CA LEU A 50 10.93 0.77 -5.38
C LEU A 50 12.00 1.32 -4.42
N GLY A 51 11.84 1.12 -3.11
CA GLY A 51 12.86 1.55 -2.16
C GLY A 51 12.78 3.03 -1.83
N SER A 52 11.64 3.71 -2.04
CA SER A 52 11.22 4.61 -0.96
C SER A 52 11.11 3.66 0.24
N HIS A 53 12.17 3.63 1.06
CA HIS A 53 12.17 2.91 2.32
C HIS A 53 10.94 3.44 3.04
N LEU A 54 9.81 2.73 2.90
CA LEU A 54 8.83 2.69 3.95
C LEU A 54 9.63 2.01 5.05
N GLN A 55 10.37 2.86 5.77
CA GLN A 55 11.21 2.49 6.88
C GLN A 55 10.31 1.53 7.65
N SER A 56 10.76 0.28 7.79
CA SER A 56 9.97 -0.83 8.32
C SER A 56 9.00 -0.29 9.37
N PRO A 57 7.70 -0.62 9.44
CA PRO A 57 6.74 0.07 10.32
C PRO A 57 7.26 0.32 11.76
N LEU A 58 8.15 -0.55 12.23
CA LEU A 58 9.03 -0.40 13.40
C LEU A 58 9.80 0.93 13.52
N VAL A 59 10.28 1.53 12.44
CA VAL A 59 10.97 2.82 12.39
C VAL A 59 9.99 3.97 12.51
N TYR A 60 8.79 3.87 11.91
CA TYR A 60 7.72 4.83 12.14
C TYR A 60 7.28 4.82 13.61
N ILE A 61 7.10 3.62 14.17
CA ILE A 61 6.84 3.43 15.59
C ILE A 61 7.99 4.00 16.41
N SER A 62 9.24 3.65 16.08
CA SER A 62 10.42 4.16 16.81
C SER A 62 10.54 5.68 16.74
N TYR A 63 10.17 6.32 15.62
CA TYR A 63 10.19 7.78 15.49
C TYR A 63 9.19 8.47 16.42
N VAL A 64 7.99 7.91 16.56
CA VAL A 64 6.95 8.41 17.48
C VAL A 64 7.36 8.18 18.94
N PHE A 65 8.00 7.05 19.24
CA PHE A 65 8.42 6.69 20.61
C PHE A 65 9.78 7.30 21.03
N LYS A 66 10.61 7.77 20.09
CA LYS A 66 11.89 8.41 20.37
C LYS A 66 11.80 9.65 21.27
N PRO A 67 10.91 10.64 21.01
CA PRO A 67 10.81 11.83 21.87
C PRO A 67 10.32 11.50 23.29
N MET A 68 9.51 10.45 23.46
CA MET A 68 9.10 9.96 24.78
C MET A 68 10.30 9.41 25.57
N GLY A 69 11.21 8.68 24.90
CA GLY A 69 12.44 8.17 25.51
C GLY A 69 13.40 9.29 25.93
N GLU A 70 13.57 10.32 25.09
CA GLU A 70 14.42 11.47 25.43
C GLU A 70 13.83 12.31 26.58
N LEU A 71 12.51 12.46 26.65
CA LEU A 71 11.85 13.13 27.77
C LEU A 71 12.04 12.38 29.09
N LEU A 72 11.93 11.05 29.06
CA LEU A 72 12.19 10.19 30.23
C LEU A 72 13.65 10.29 30.67
N GLN A 73 14.61 10.21 29.74
CA GLN A 73 16.03 10.40 30.05
C GLN A 73 16.32 11.78 30.66
N LYS A 74 15.70 12.82 30.11
CA LYS A 74 15.85 14.20 30.58
C LYS A 74 15.18 14.45 31.94
N MET A 75 14.20 13.63 32.34
CA MET A 75 13.61 13.68 33.68
C MET A 75 14.39 12.87 34.72
N MET A 76 15.15 11.87 34.28
CA MET A 76 15.97 11.01 35.15
C MET A 76 17.42 11.51 35.32
N SER A 77 17.81 12.59 34.62
CA SER A 77 19.10 13.28 34.76
C SER A 77 18.93 14.65 35.38
#